data_AF-A0A940FEX6-F1
#
_entry.id   AF-A0A940FEX6-F1
#
_cell.length_a   1.000
_cell.length_b   1.000
_cell.length_c   1.000
_cell.angle_alpha   90.00
_cell.angle_beta   90.00
_cell.angle_gamma   90.00
#
_symmetry.space_group_name_H-M   'P 1'
#
loop_
_entity.id
_entity.type
_entity.pdbx_description
1 polymer ?
#
loop_
_entity_poly.entity_id
_entity_poly.type
_entity_poly.pdbx_seq_one_letter_code
_entity_poly.pdbx_strand_id
1 'polypeptide(L)'
;MRLAVLVAATLALVVGAPSAAVAQKADPNVKTTVTDIQWRISYSVEVPGNCAVLGFSQWQASKFRGWDAYQVAVTLGTPPSSRTDSFPVSAAPTYDDQLGYGGNIVSPPAGSHWVLIGDGSYRAGPPPADPDCQAMLTRSQGVIPDGKVATSYRRTSTCTTKFDKLTKARKAVKKAKSKSAKSKANKQLSKAKRSFTKDCSE
;
A
#
# COMPACT_ATOMS: atom_id res chain seq x y z
N MET A 1 4.63 -51.24 -49.47
CA MET A 1 3.56 -50.56 -48.69
C MET A 1 3.90 -50.76 -47.22
N ARG A 2 4.16 -49.78 -46.35
CA ARG A 2 3.82 -48.35 -46.30
C ARG A 2 5.01 -47.58 -45.69
N LEU A 3 5.31 -46.39 -46.25
CA LEU A 3 6.13 -45.38 -45.60
C LEU A 3 5.39 -44.84 -44.37
N ALA A 4 6.10 -44.64 -43.26
CA ALA A 4 5.67 -43.75 -42.19
C ALA A 4 6.78 -42.70 -41.99
N VAL A 5 6.59 -41.53 -42.59
CA VAL A 5 7.39 -40.34 -42.34
C VAL A 5 6.81 -39.68 -41.09
N LEU A 6 7.55 -39.71 -39.98
CA LEU A 6 7.23 -38.94 -38.78
C LEU A 6 7.97 -37.60 -38.87
N VAL A 7 7.24 -36.56 -39.25
CA VAL A 7 7.68 -35.17 -39.16
C VAL A 7 7.55 -34.75 -37.69
N ALA A 8 8.67 -34.70 -36.98
CA ALA A 8 8.72 -34.09 -35.66
C ALA A 8 8.82 -32.56 -35.83
N ALA A 9 7.67 -31.88 -35.74
CA ALA A 9 7.61 -30.44 -35.65
C ALA A 9 8.21 -30.00 -34.30
N THR A 10 9.44 -29.48 -34.31
CA THR A 10 10.07 -28.88 -33.15
C THR A 10 9.42 -27.52 -32.92
N LEU A 11 8.36 -27.48 -32.10
CA LEU A 11 7.83 -26.23 -31.58
C LEU A 11 8.90 -25.62 -30.67
N ALA A 12 9.63 -24.63 -31.19
CA ALA A 12 10.50 -23.80 -30.38
C ALA A 12 9.62 -23.01 -29.40
N LEU A 13 9.53 -23.50 -28.17
CA LEU A 13 9.13 -22.69 -27.02
C LEU A 13 10.12 -21.54 -26.93
N VAL A 14 9.76 -20.39 -27.50
CA VAL A 14 10.32 -19.11 -27.09
C VAL A 14 9.80 -18.87 -25.68
N VAL A 15 10.48 -19.48 -24.71
CA VAL A 15 10.37 -19.09 -23.31
C VAL A 15 10.84 -17.65 -23.30
N GLY A 16 9.89 -16.72 -23.26
CA GLY A 16 10.15 -15.33 -22.97
C GLY A 16 10.96 -15.30 -21.69
N ALA A 17 12.26 -15.06 -21.80
CA ALA A 17 13.11 -14.80 -20.67
C ALA A 17 12.43 -13.65 -19.91
N PRO A 18 12.09 -13.81 -18.62
CA PRO A 18 11.62 -12.67 -17.85
C PRO A 18 12.73 -11.63 -17.95
N SER A 19 12.43 -10.49 -18.57
CA SER A 19 13.29 -9.32 -18.57
C SER A 19 13.86 -9.21 -17.18
N ALA A 20 15.20 -9.30 -17.08
CA ALA A 20 15.90 -9.16 -15.82
C ALA A 20 15.58 -7.77 -15.30
N ALA A 21 14.49 -7.68 -14.53
CA ALA A 21 14.19 -6.55 -13.69
C ALA A 21 15.42 -6.44 -12.80
N VAL A 22 16.26 -5.45 -13.09
CA VAL A 22 17.35 -5.05 -12.22
C VAL A 22 16.71 -4.97 -10.85
N ALA A 23 17.07 -5.90 -9.96
CA ALA A 23 16.50 -5.96 -8.62
C ALA A 23 16.88 -4.63 -7.95
N GLN A 24 16.00 -3.64 -8.04
CA GLN A 24 16.14 -2.38 -7.34
C GLN A 24 16.30 -2.77 -5.89
N LYS A 25 17.47 -2.44 -5.35
CA LYS A 25 17.82 -2.75 -3.98
C LYS A 25 16.76 -2.09 -3.11
N ALA A 26 15.87 -2.89 -2.51
CA ALA A 26 14.78 -2.38 -1.70
C ALA A 26 15.35 -1.42 -0.65
N ASP A 27 14.84 -0.19 -0.62
CA ASP A 27 15.22 0.78 0.42
C ASP A 27 14.71 0.25 1.76
N PRO A 28 15.58 -0.07 2.73
CA PRO A 28 15.14 -0.57 4.04
C PRO A 28 14.37 0.45 4.89
N ASN A 29 14.29 1.70 4.42
CA ASN A 29 13.50 2.77 5.01
C ASN A 29 12.16 2.98 4.27
N VAL A 30 11.86 2.18 3.26
CA VAL A 30 10.56 2.15 2.58
C VAL A 30 9.93 0.78 2.74
N LYS A 31 8.64 0.77 3.06
CA LYS A 31 7.82 -0.44 3.13
C LYS A 31 6.53 -0.19 2.39
N THR A 32 6.05 -1.17 1.66
CA THR A 32 4.75 -1.10 0.98
C THR A 32 3.85 -2.19 1.52
N THR A 33 2.59 -1.86 1.79
CA THR A 33 1.53 -2.82 2.08
C THR A 33 0.44 -2.71 1.04
N VAL A 34 -0.19 -3.82 0.70
CA VAL A 34 -1.35 -3.83 -0.19
C VAL A 34 -2.58 -4.16 0.64
N THR A 35 -3.61 -3.35 0.53
CA THR A 35 -4.90 -3.54 1.19
C THR A 35 -6.03 -3.44 0.17
N ASP A 36 -7.17 -4.05 0.49
CA ASP A 36 -8.37 -3.88 -0.32
C ASP A 36 -8.93 -2.45 -0.15
N ILE A 37 -9.50 -1.93 -1.23
CA ILE A 37 -10.17 -0.62 -1.23
C ILE A 37 -11.53 -0.76 -0.57
N GLN A 38 -11.78 0.09 0.42
CA GLN A 38 -13.09 0.19 1.06
C GLN A 38 -13.92 1.25 0.32
N TRP A 39 -14.96 0.80 -0.37
CA TRP A 39 -15.88 1.70 -1.06
C TRP A 39 -17.04 2.12 -0.18
N ARG A 40 -17.44 3.38 -0.29
CA ARG A 40 -18.60 3.95 0.38
C ARG A 40 -19.40 4.79 -0.60
N ILE A 41 -20.73 4.65 -0.52
CA ILE A 41 -21.67 5.61 -1.09
C ILE A 41 -22.14 6.50 0.04
N SER A 42 -22.01 7.81 -0.13
CA SER A 42 -22.55 8.81 0.79
C SER A 42 -23.67 9.57 0.09
N TYR A 43 -24.89 9.50 0.61
CA TYR A 43 -26.06 10.19 0.06
C TYR A 43 -26.29 11.49 0.80
N SER A 44 -26.38 12.62 0.10
CA SER A 44 -26.62 13.92 0.73
C SER A 44 -27.97 13.96 1.44
N VAL A 45 -27.98 14.35 2.71
CA VAL A 45 -29.21 14.67 3.47
C VAL A 45 -29.68 16.09 3.22
N GLU A 46 -28.78 16.98 2.83
CA GLU A 46 -29.09 18.40 2.54
C GLU A 46 -29.73 18.57 1.16
N VAL A 47 -29.32 17.75 0.18
CA VAL A 47 -29.81 17.81 -1.20
C VAL A 47 -30.20 16.40 -1.65
N PRO A 48 -31.46 15.98 -1.41
CA PRO A 48 -31.96 14.67 -1.81
C PRO A 48 -31.77 14.46 -3.31
N GLY A 49 -31.13 13.35 -3.69
CA GLY A 49 -30.73 13.10 -5.07
C GLY A 49 -29.22 13.11 -5.29
N ASN A 50 -28.45 13.78 -4.44
CA ASN A 50 -26.99 13.85 -4.61
C ASN A 50 -26.30 12.72 -3.86
N CYS A 51 -25.23 12.17 -4.46
CA CYS A 51 -24.40 11.17 -3.80
C CYS A 51 -22.93 11.27 -4.23
N ALA A 52 -22.06 10.78 -3.36
CA ALA A 52 -20.65 10.59 -3.64
C ALA A 52 -20.29 9.11 -3.50
N VAL A 53 -19.46 8.63 -4.41
CA VAL A 53 -18.79 7.33 -4.34
C VAL A 53 -17.33 7.58 -4.01
N LEU A 54 -16.89 7.01 -2.89
CA LEU A 54 -15.59 7.27 -2.29
C LEU A 54 -14.86 5.95 -2.07
N GLY A 55 -13.60 5.88 -2.50
CA GLY A 55 -12.72 4.74 -2.28
C GLY A 55 -11.67 5.09 -1.23
N PHE A 56 -11.48 4.22 -0.24
CA PHE A 56 -10.56 4.45 0.86
C PHE A 56 -9.54 3.33 1.02
N SER A 57 -8.29 3.70 1.30
CA SER A 57 -7.29 2.79 1.86
C SER A 57 -7.37 2.82 3.38
N GLN A 58 -7.49 1.65 4.01
CA GLN A 58 -7.41 1.58 5.47
C GLN A 58 -5.96 1.60 5.94
N TRP A 59 -5.60 2.69 6.60
CA TRP A 59 -4.34 2.84 7.30
C TRP A 59 -4.48 2.39 8.75
N GLN A 60 -3.64 1.44 9.15
CA GLN A 60 -3.50 1.00 10.53
C GLN A 60 -2.27 1.67 11.15
N ALA A 61 -2.39 2.94 11.56
CA ALA A 61 -1.29 3.73 12.14
C ALA A 61 -0.61 3.02 13.33
N SER A 62 -1.39 2.29 14.13
CA SER A 62 -0.91 1.53 15.29
C SER A 62 -0.03 0.32 14.92
N LYS A 63 -0.10 -0.19 13.68
CA LYS A 63 0.59 -1.43 13.27
C LYS A 63 2.08 -1.24 13.02
N PHE A 64 2.51 -0.04 12.63
CA PHE A 64 3.91 0.22 12.22
C PHE A 64 4.53 1.36 13.03
N ARG A 65 4.97 1.07 14.25
CA ARG A 65 5.65 2.06 15.11
C ARG A 65 6.88 2.64 14.39
N GLY A 66 6.94 3.96 14.30
CA GLY A 66 8.08 4.65 13.70
C GLY A 66 8.09 4.69 12.18
N TRP A 67 6.93 4.49 11.55
CA TRP A 67 6.70 4.58 10.12
C TRP A 67 5.57 5.58 9.81
N ASP A 68 5.77 6.39 8.78
CA ASP A 68 4.77 7.34 8.28
C ASP A 68 4.32 6.91 6.88
N ALA A 69 3.00 6.79 6.68
CA ALA A 69 2.46 6.67 5.33
C ALA A 69 2.74 7.97 4.56
N TYR A 70 3.18 7.88 3.31
CA TYR A 70 3.48 9.07 2.50
C TYR A 70 2.96 9.01 1.07
N GLN A 71 2.59 7.83 0.57
CA GLN A 71 2.11 7.64 -0.79
C GLN A 71 1.14 6.46 -0.86
N VAL A 72 0.07 6.63 -1.62
CA VAL A 72 -0.81 5.54 -2.07
C VAL A 72 -0.68 5.39 -3.58
N ALA A 73 -0.73 4.16 -4.07
CA ALA A 73 -0.70 3.86 -5.50
C ALA A 73 -1.81 2.87 -5.85
N VAL A 74 -2.50 3.12 -6.95
CA VAL A 74 -3.58 2.29 -7.47
C VAL A 74 -3.34 1.99 -8.93
N THR A 75 -3.63 0.75 -9.34
CA THR A 75 -3.51 0.34 -10.74
C THR A 75 -4.88 0.42 -11.39
N LEU A 76 -5.00 1.26 -12.41
CA LEU A 76 -6.21 1.47 -13.18
C LEU A 76 -6.14 0.65 -14.47
N GLY A 77 -7.26 0.04 -14.85
CA GLY A 77 -7.42 -0.76 -16.06
C GLY A 77 -6.73 -2.12 -15.98
N THR A 78 -6.87 -2.90 -17.05
CA THR A 78 -6.27 -4.22 -17.21
C THR A 78 -5.10 -4.18 -18.19
N PRO A 79 -4.07 -5.02 -18.03
CA PRO A 79 -3.01 -5.16 -19.03
C PRO A 79 -3.59 -5.47 -20.42
N PRO A 80 -2.99 -4.94 -21.51
CA PRO A 80 -1.76 -4.15 -21.55
C PRO A 80 -1.94 -2.64 -21.32
N SER A 81 -3.17 -2.14 -21.20
CA SER A 81 -3.49 -0.71 -21.05
C SER A 81 -3.58 -0.24 -19.60
N SER A 82 -3.11 -1.06 -18.65
CA SER A 82 -3.08 -0.69 -17.23
C SER A 82 -2.08 0.43 -16.96
N ARG A 83 -2.43 1.36 -16.05
CA ARG A 83 -1.53 2.40 -15.54
C ARG A 83 -1.58 2.45 -14.02
N THR A 84 -0.47 2.79 -13.38
CA THR A 84 -0.44 2.98 -11.93
C THR A 84 -0.36 4.47 -11.61
N ASP A 85 -1.39 4.98 -10.96
CA ASP A 85 -1.45 6.37 -10.49
C ASP A 85 -1.03 6.40 -9.02
N SER A 86 -0.26 7.42 -8.64
CA SER A 86 0.29 7.59 -7.29
C SER A 86 -0.06 8.95 -6.71
N PHE A 87 -0.50 8.96 -5.46
CA PHE A 87 -0.96 10.16 -4.76
C PHE A 87 -0.24 10.28 -3.41
N PRO A 88 0.19 11.48 -3.01
CA PRO A 88 0.74 11.69 -1.69
C PRO A 88 -0.34 11.44 -0.64
N VAL A 89 0.05 10.81 0.47
CA VAL A 89 -0.82 10.71 1.65
C VAL A 89 -0.77 12.06 2.37
N SER A 90 -1.93 12.68 2.55
CA SER A 90 -2.06 13.85 3.43
C SER A 90 -1.71 13.45 4.86
N ALA A 91 -1.18 14.40 5.64
CA ALA A 91 -0.98 14.16 7.07
C ALA A 91 -2.33 13.77 7.71
N ALA A 92 -2.29 12.85 8.68
CA ALA A 92 -3.48 12.51 9.46
C ALA A 92 -4.07 13.82 10.03
N PRO A 93 -5.36 14.11 9.85
CA PRO A 93 -5.99 15.23 10.52
C PRO A 93 -5.83 15.06 12.03
N THR A 94 -5.53 16.15 12.73
CA THR A 94 -5.16 16.10 14.16
C THR A 94 -6.33 15.59 15.01
N TYR A 95 -7.56 15.92 14.60
CA TYR A 95 -8.83 15.37 15.05
C TYR A 95 -9.87 15.66 13.95
N ASP A 96 -9.96 14.80 12.94
CA ASP A 96 -11.21 14.46 12.25
C ASP A 96 -10.92 13.45 11.13
N ASP A 97 -10.98 12.14 11.42
CA ASP A 97 -10.97 11.13 10.36
C ASP A 97 -12.32 11.07 9.61
N GLN A 98 -13.22 12.01 9.90
CA GLN A 98 -14.55 12.10 9.34
C GLN A 98 -14.50 12.92 8.05
N LEU A 99 -14.91 12.32 6.94
CA LEU A 99 -15.16 13.08 5.72
C LEU A 99 -16.62 13.54 5.72
N GLY A 100 -16.82 14.85 5.89
CA GLY A 100 -18.13 15.47 5.75
C GLY A 100 -18.57 15.54 4.29
N TYR A 101 -19.79 15.08 3.99
CA TYR A 101 -20.40 15.22 2.67
C TYR A 101 -21.92 15.35 2.76
N GLY A 102 -22.46 16.46 2.26
CA GLY A 102 -23.90 16.71 2.13
C GLY A 102 -24.67 16.48 3.44
N GLY A 103 -24.14 16.97 4.56
CA GLY A 103 -24.68 16.76 5.90
C GLY A 103 -24.42 15.38 6.55
N ASN A 104 -23.68 14.47 5.89
CA ASN A 104 -23.29 13.18 6.45
C ASN A 104 -21.81 13.13 6.79
N ILE A 105 -21.48 12.21 7.70
CA ILE A 105 -20.13 11.94 8.15
C ILE A 105 -19.76 10.51 7.72
N VAL A 106 -18.67 10.40 6.96
CA VAL A 106 -18.07 9.12 6.57
C VAL A 106 -16.85 8.88 7.45
N SER A 107 -16.98 7.97 8.43
CA SER A 107 -15.94 7.68 9.42
C SER A 107 -15.30 6.30 9.21
N PRO A 108 -13.99 6.15 9.49
CA PRO A 108 -13.35 4.84 9.49
C PRO A 108 -13.80 3.96 10.67
N PRO A 109 -13.61 2.63 10.59
CA PRO A 109 -13.70 1.74 11.75
C PRO A 109 -12.80 2.21 12.89
N ALA A 110 -13.26 2.01 14.13
CA ALA A 110 -12.57 2.49 15.33
C ALA A 110 -11.07 2.13 15.34
N GLY A 111 -10.22 3.14 15.56
CA GLY A 111 -8.77 2.98 15.64
C GLY A 111 -8.04 2.82 14.30
N SER A 112 -8.71 3.11 13.18
CA SER A 112 -8.08 3.17 11.85
C SER A 112 -8.23 4.55 11.21
N HIS A 113 -7.32 4.87 10.31
CA HIS A 113 -7.38 6.08 9.49
C HIS A 113 -7.73 5.68 8.07
N TRP A 114 -8.47 6.52 7.35
CA TRP A 114 -8.74 6.33 5.93
C TRP A 114 -7.99 7.35 5.10
N VAL A 115 -7.37 6.88 4.02
CA VAL A 115 -6.82 7.75 2.98
C VAL A 115 -7.76 7.67 1.79
N LEU A 116 -8.32 8.80 1.37
CA LEU A 116 -9.13 8.89 0.16
C LEU A 116 -8.25 8.60 -1.06
N ILE A 117 -8.76 7.77 -1.96
CA ILE A 117 -8.10 7.42 -3.23
C ILE A 117 -8.66 8.34 -4.32
N GLY A 118 -7.80 9.19 -4.88
CA GLY A 118 -8.22 10.22 -5.83
C GLY A 118 -9.19 11.22 -5.21
N ASP A 119 -10.08 11.78 -6.03
CA ASP A 119 -11.01 12.85 -5.62
C ASP A 119 -12.44 12.37 -5.33
N GLY A 120 -12.71 11.07 -5.53
CA GLY A 120 -14.06 10.51 -5.49
C GLY A 120 -14.89 10.80 -6.75
N SER A 121 -16.06 10.17 -6.87
CA SER A 121 -17.02 10.43 -7.96
C SER A 121 -18.31 11.02 -7.40
N TYR A 122 -18.86 12.05 -8.04
CA TYR A 122 -20.02 12.80 -7.53
C TYR A 122 -21.18 12.81 -8.54
N ARG A 123 -22.40 12.64 -8.04
CA ARG A 123 -23.66 12.85 -8.78
C ARG A 123 -24.39 14.04 -8.17
N ALA A 124 -24.66 15.05 -8.99
CA ALA A 124 -25.74 16.00 -8.76
C ALA A 124 -26.92 15.65 -9.65
N GLY A 125 -28.14 15.61 -9.10
CA GLY A 125 -29.34 15.42 -9.91
C GLY A 125 -30.59 15.12 -9.10
N PRO A 126 -31.77 15.20 -9.72
CA PRO A 126 -33.02 14.89 -9.06
C PRO A 126 -33.06 13.41 -8.61
N PRO A 127 -33.86 13.07 -7.59
CA PRO A 127 -34.18 11.69 -7.26
C PRO A 127 -34.78 10.94 -8.46
N PRO A 128 -34.62 9.60 -8.56
CA PRO A 128 -33.95 8.71 -7.60
C PRO A 128 -32.43 8.65 -7.81
N ALA A 129 -31.67 8.74 -6.72
CA ALA A 129 -30.21 8.67 -6.75
C ALA A 129 -29.66 7.25 -6.73
N ASP A 130 -30.32 6.36 -5.99
CA ASP A 130 -29.78 5.06 -5.63
C ASP A 130 -29.26 4.22 -6.82
N PRO A 131 -30.04 3.96 -7.90
CA PRO A 131 -29.55 3.16 -9.02
C PRO A 131 -28.35 3.81 -9.73
N ASP A 132 -28.33 5.14 -9.85
CA ASP A 132 -27.24 5.87 -10.48
C ASP A 132 -25.97 5.83 -9.61
N CYS A 133 -26.12 5.96 -8.29
CA CYS A 133 -25.03 5.89 -7.33
C CYS A 133 -24.43 4.48 -7.27
N GLN A 134 -25.27 3.44 -7.33
CA GLN A 134 -24.82 2.05 -7.44
C GLN A 134 -24.10 1.81 -8.78
N ALA A 135 -24.62 2.35 -9.88
CA ALA A 135 -23.94 2.26 -11.18
C ALA A 135 -22.58 2.99 -11.16
N MET A 136 -22.49 4.13 -10.47
CA MET A 136 -21.21 4.83 -10.25
C MET A 136 -20.24 4.01 -9.40
N LEU A 137 -20.72 3.33 -8.35
CA LEU A 137 -19.92 2.42 -7.56
C LEU A 137 -19.35 1.30 -8.43
N THR A 138 -20.19 0.61 -9.21
CA THR A 138 -19.76 -0.45 -10.11
C THR A 138 -18.74 0.05 -11.14
N ARG A 139 -18.94 1.25 -11.72
CA ARG A 139 -17.96 1.87 -12.62
C ARG A 139 -16.63 2.16 -11.92
N SER A 140 -16.68 2.73 -10.72
CA SER A 140 -15.47 3.06 -9.94
C SER A 140 -14.67 1.82 -9.57
N GLN A 141 -15.36 0.74 -9.17
CA GLN A 141 -14.77 -0.57 -8.92
C GLN A 141 -14.19 -1.19 -10.19
N GLY A 142 -14.89 -1.10 -11.33
CA GLY A 142 -14.45 -1.67 -12.61
C GLY A 142 -13.17 -1.03 -13.17
N VAL A 143 -12.87 0.22 -12.81
CA VAL A 143 -11.63 0.90 -13.21
C VAL A 143 -10.42 0.37 -12.42
N ILE A 144 -10.62 -0.21 -11.24
CA ILE A 144 -9.55 -0.80 -10.40
C ILE A 144 -9.82 -2.30 -10.28
N PRO A 145 -9.45 -3.10 -11.29
CA PRO A 145 -9.87 -4.49 -11.40
C PRO A 145 -9.35 -5.41 -10.29
N ASP A 146 -8.23 -5.05 -9.65
CA ASP A 146 -7.69 -5.80 -8.52
C ASP A 146 -8.32 -5.41 -7.17
N GLY A 147 -9.11 -4.33 -7.14
CA GLY A 147 -9.72 -3.78 -5.93
C GLY A 147 -8.71 -3.36 -4.87
N LYS A 148 -7.44 -3.12 -5.24
CA LYS A 148 -6.33 -2.99 -4.30
C LYS A 148 -5.65 -1.63 -4.37
N VAL A 149 -5.08 -1.26 -3.24
CA VAL A 149 -4.26 -0.06 -3.08
C VAL A 149 -2.95 -0.43 -2.39
N ALA A 150 -1.85 0.04 -2.97
CA ALA A 150 -0.53 -0.07 -2.39
C ALA A 150 -0.21 1.18 -1.58
N THR A 151 -0.06 1.04 -0.28
CA THR A 151 0.31 2.13 0.62
C THR A 151 1.79 2.01 0.97
N SER A 152 2.56 3.05 0.64
CA SER A 152 3.98 3.16 0.93
C SER A 152 4.22 3.98 2.19
N TYR A 153 5.10 3.44 3.02
CA TYR A 153 5.50 3.97 4.31
C TYR A 153 6.98 4.27 4.27
N ARG A 154 7.36 5.39 4.87
CA ARG A 154 8.75 5.76 5.11
C ARG A 154 9.05 5.67 6.59
N ARG A 155 10.25 5.21 6.93
CA ARG A 155 10.72 5.18 8.31
C ARG A 155 10.93 6.61 8.80
N THR A 156 10.44 6.94 9.99
CA THR A 156 10.68 8.24 10.65
C THR A 156 12.19 8.46 10.84
N SER A 157 12.65 9.71 10.84
CA SER A 157 14.07 10.07 11.02
C SER A 157 14.69 9.43 12.28
N THR A 158 13.94 9.42 13.38
CA THR A 158 14.31 8.76 14.64
C THR A 158 14.53 7.27 14.45
N CYS A 159 13.62 6.58 13.77
CA CYS A 159 13.72 5.15 13.55
C CYS A 159 14.77 4.78 12.49
N THR A 160 14.99 5.62 11.48
CA THR A 160 16.10 5.47 10.52
C THR A 160 17.43 5.46 11.24
N THR A 161 17.66 6.41 12.13
CA THR A 161 18.89 6.47 12.95
C THR A 161 19.06 5.22 13.83
N LYS A 162 17.97 4.72 14.45
CA LYS A 162 18.01 3.51 15.27
C LYS A 162 18.24 2.26 14.43
N PHE A 163 17.65 2.18 13.24
CA PHE A 163 17.84 1.10 12.28
C PHE A 163 19.28 1.04 11.78
N ASP A 164 19.91 2.18 11.52
CA ASP A 164 21.32 2.25 11.14
C ASP A 164 22.23 1.73 12.26
N LYS A 165 21.96 2.13 13.51
CA LYS A 165 22.69 1.62 14.69
C LYS A 165 22.52 0.10 14.82
N LEU A 166 21.30 -0.40 14.64
CA LEU A 166 21.00 -1.84 14.65
C LEU A 166 21.77 -2.58 13.54
N THR A 167 21.75 -2.06 12.32
CA THR A 167 22.42 -2.65 11.15
C THR A 167 23.95 -2.64 11.33
N LYS A 168 24.54 -1.56 11.84
CA LYS A 168 25.96 -1.48 12.19
C LYS A 168 26.33 -2.50 13.26
N ALA A 169 25.51 -2.65 14.31
CA ALA A 169 25.74 -3.65 15.35
C ALA A 169 25.63 -5.09 14.82
N ARG A 170 24.64 -5.39 13.96
CA ARG A 170 24.51 -6.68 13.26
C ARG A 170 25.76 -7.00 12.43
N LYS A 171 26.29 -6.01 11.69
CA LYS A 171 27.53 -6.15 10.91
C LYS A 171 28.76 -6.37 11.81
N ALA A 172 28.85 -5.68 12.95
CA ALA A 172 29.96 -5.84 13.88
C ALA A 172 30.02 -7.27 14.47
N VAL A 173 28.86 -7.87 14.80
CA VAL A 173 28.80 -9.28 15.24
C VAL A 173 29.30 -10.23 14.16
N LYS A 174 28.91 -10.01 12.90
CA LYS A 174 29.37 -10.83 11.76
C LYS A 174 30.88 -10.69 11.50
N LYS A 175 31.47 -9.52 11.76
CA LYS A 175 32.91 -9.26 11.55
C LYS A 175 33.79 -9.71 12.71
N ALA A 176 33.22 -9.90 13.91
CA ALA A 176 34.00 -10.27 15.10
C ALA A 176 34.48 -11.73 15.02
N LYS A 177 35.80 -11.92 14.99
CA LYS A 177 36.43 -13.25 14.89
C LYS A 177 36.75 -13.90 16.24
N SER A 178 37.11 -13.11 17.26
CA SER A 178 37.49 -13.63 18.58
C SER A 178 36.29 -13.71 19.55
N LYS A 179 36.37 -14.62 20.53
CA LYS A 179 35.33 -14.81 21.56
C LYS A 179 35.04 -13.52 22.35
N SER A 180 36.09 -12.79 22.72
CA SER A 180 35.97 -11.48 23.41
C SER A 180 35.32 -10.42 22.53
N ALA A 181 35.78 -10.27 21.27
CA ALA A 181 35.19 -9.30 20.34
C ALA A 181 33.72 -9.60 20.04
N LYS A 182 33.37 -10.89 19.90
CA LYS A 182 31.99 -11.34 19.64
C LYS A 182 31.10 -11.08 20.85
N SER A 183 31.59 -11.31 22.07
CA SER A 183 30.88 -10.96 23.31
C SER A 183 30.58 -9.46 23.38
N LYS A 184 31.58 -8.60 23.12
CA LYS A 184 31.39 -7.14 23.08
C LYS A 184 30.39 -6.71 21.99
N ALA A 185 30.51 -7.26 20.78
CA ALA A 185 29.61 -6.96 19.68
C ALA A 185 28.16 -7.40 19.96
N ASN A 186 27.96 -8.56 20.60
CA ASN A 186 26.63 -9.05 20.99
C ASN A 186 25.99 -8.17 22.07
N LYS A 187 26.76 -7.65 23.03
CA LYS A 187 26.25 -6.66 24.01
C LYS A 187 25.75 -5.40 23.30
N GLN A 188 26.50 -4.89 22.33
CA GLN A 188 26.09 -3.73 21.54
C GLN A 188 24.87 -4.01 20.67
N LEU A 189 24.78 -5.20 20.06
CA LEU A 189 23.60 -5.63 19.32
C LEU A 189 22.36 -5.72 20.22
N SER A 190 22.49 -6.26 21.44
CA SER A 190 21.39 -6.32 22.40
C SER A 190 20.90 -4.93 22.80
N LYS A 191 21.81 -3.98 23.04
CA LYS A 191 21.46 -2.57 23.34
C LYS A 191 20.77 -1.90 22.15
N ALA A 192 21.30 -2.08 20.94
CA ALA A 192 20.71 -1.53 19.72
C ALA A 192 19.32 -2.13 19.43
N LYS A 193 19.14 -3.45 19.60
CA LYS A 193 17.84 -4.12 19.48
C LYS A 193 16.82 -3.53 20.46
N ARG A 194 17.16 -3.47 21.75
CA ARG A 194 16.25 -2.93 22.78
C ARG A 194 15.85 -1.49 22.49
N SER A 195 16.81 -0.65 22.11
CA SER A 195 16.53 0.75 21.74
C SER A 195 15.67 0.87 20.49
N PHE A 196 15.81 -0.05 19.53
CA PHE A 196 15.02 -0.05 18.30
C PHE A 196 13.59 -0.54 18.56
N THR A 197 13.41 -1.72 19.16
CA THR A 197 12.10 -2.36 19.31
C THR A 197 11.15 -1.62 20.26
N LYS A 198 11.71 -0.78 21.16
CA LYS A 198 10.94 0.08 22.05
C LYS A 198 10.05 1.04 21.26
N ASP A 199 10.59 1.67 20.23
CA ASP A 199 9.95 2.81 19.55
C ASP A 199 9.68 2.55 18.06
N CYS A 200 10.27 1.49 17.50
CA CYS A 200 10.27 1.20 16.06
C CYS A 200 9.89 -0.26 15.80
N SER A 201 9.21 -0.51 14.68
CA SER A 201 9.05 -1.84 14.09
C SER A 201 10.05 -2.04 12.94
N GLU A 202 10.52 -3.28 12.75
CA GLU A 202 11.36 -3.64 11.60
C GLU A 202 10.63 -3.46 10.27
#